data_AF-A0A317DRP0-F1
#
_entry.id   AF-A0A317DRP0-F1
#
_cell.length_a   1.000
_cell.length_b   1.000
_cell.length_c   1.000
_cell.angle_alpha   90.00
_cell.angle_beta   90.00
_cell.angle_gamma   90.00
#
_symmetry.space_group_name_H-M   'P 1'
#
loop_
_entity.id
_entity.type
_entity.pdbx_description
1 polymer ?
#
loop_
_entity_poly.entity_id
_entity_poly.type
_entity_poly.pdbx_seq_one_letter_code
_entity_poly.pdbx_strand_id
1 'polypeptide(L)'
;MTRYLISFNDGAMDHIPDEEWADVGKASHAVVQEAVNAGVWVFGAGLERQRASVVATDGTVTDGPYPETKEVIGGFSVVDVASREEALAWAAKIAVGCRCAQEVRELMPDPEQDAMLRQADRRG
;
A
#
# COMPACT_ATOMS: atom_id res chain seq x y z
N MET A 1 -12.24 12.89 -4.52
CA MET A 1 -11.42 12.65 -3.33
C MET A 1 -9.98 12.51 -3.80
N THR A 2 -9.02 12.55 -2.89
CA THR A 2 -7.59 12.48 -3.21
C THR A 2 -7.07 11.14 -2.74
N ARG A 3 -6.33 10.45 -3.61
CA ARG A 3 -5.72 9.16 -3.27
C ARG A 3 -4.37 9.36 -2.60
N TYR A 4 -4.13 8.61 -1.54
CA TYR A 4 -2.88 8.60 -0.80
C TYR A 4 -2.29 7.20 -0.76
N LEU A 5 -1.00 7.09 -1.06
CA LEU A 5 -0.18 5.92 -0.81
C LEU A 5 0.29 5.96 0.64
N ILE A 6 0.02 4.88 1.37
CA ILE A 6 0.51 4.63 2.73
C ILE A 6 1.41 3.40 2.63
N SER A 7 2.71 3.53 2.87
CA SER A 7 3.68 2.45 2.63
C SER A 7 4.70 2.31 3.74
N PHE A 8 5.32 1.15 3.83
CA PHE A 8 6.47 0.89 4.70
C PHE A 8 7.57 0.17 3.93
N ASN A 9 8.81 0.36 4.37
CA ASN A 9 9.98 -0.28 3.77
C ASN A 9 10.05 -1.76 4.13
N ASP A 10 10.64 -2.54 3.25
CA ASP A 10 11.07 -3.89 3.57
C ASP A 10 11.98 -3.88 4.81
N GLY A 11 11.77 -4.82 5.72
CA GLY A 11 12.47 -4.85 7.01
C GLY A 11 11.84 -4.07 8.14
N ALA A 12 10.85 -3.19 7.87
CA ALA A 12 10.20 -2.41 8.92
C ALA A 12 9.49 -3.28 9.98
N MET A 13 9.16 -4.53 9.65
CA MET A 13 8.47 -5.48 10.51
C MET A 13 9.38 -6.59 11.07
N ASP A 14 10.69 -6.56 10.82
CA ASP A 14 11.63 -7.62 11.26
C ASP A 14 11.81 -7.71 12.78
N HIS A 15 11.33 -6.71 13.50
CA HIS A 15 11.32 -6.69 14.96
C HIS A 15 10.15 -7.49 15.55
N ILE A 16 9.20 -7.97 14.74
CA ILE A 16 8.03 -8.72 15.18
C ILE A 16 8.43 -10.20 15.36
N PRO A 17 8.25 -10.79 16.55
CA PRO A 17 8.47 -12.22 16.77
C PRO A 17 7.51 -13.10 15.96
N ASP A 18 7.97 -14.29 15.56
CA ASP A 18 7.21 -15.18 14.67
C ASP A 18 5.84 -15.57 15.26
N GLU A 19 5.77 -15.76 16.57
CA GLU A 19 4.56 -16.09 17.30
C GLU A 19 3.50 -14.98 17.28
N GLU A 20 3.89 -13.74 17.02
CA GLU A 20 2.98 -12.58 17.06
C GLU A 20 2.31 -12.29 15.71
N TRP A 21 2.74 -12.94 14.62
CA TRP A 21 2.22 -12.69 13.26
C TRP A 21 0.72 -12.91 13.12
N ALA A 22 0.15 -13.88 13.83
CA ALA A 22 -1.29 -14.12 13.82
C ALA A 22 -2.07 -12.91 14.37
N ASP A 23 -1.57 -12.32 15.46
CA ASP A 23 -2.20 -11.16 16.10
C ASP A 23 -1.99 -9.87 15.30
N VAL A 24 -0.79 -9.69 14.71
CA VAL A 24 -0.52 -8.60 13.75
C VAL A 24 -1.48 -8.70 12.56
N GLY A 25 -1.59 -9.89 11.97
CA GLY A 25 -2.51 -10.14 10.86
C GLY A 25 -3.95 -9.78 11.23
N LYS A 26 -4.43 -10.22 12.39
CA LYS A 26 -5.77 -9.88 12.88
C LYS A 26 -5.96 -8.36 13.07
N ALA A 27 -4.99 -7.68 13.68
CA ALA A 27 -5.04 -6.24 13.91
C ALA A 27 -5.06 -5.45 12.59
N SER A 28 -4.18 -5.78 11.65
CA SER A 28 -4.15 -5.15 10.32
C SER A 28 -5.45 -5.38 9.56
N HIS A 29 -6.00 -6.60 9.57
CA HIS A 29 -7.29 -6.87 8.92
C HIS A 29 -8.45 -6.09 9.54
N ALA A 30 -8.45 -5.84 10.85
CA ALA A 30 -9.48 -5.02 11.49
C ALA A 30 -9.46 -3.57 10.96
N VAL A 31 -8.27 -3.00 10.78
CA VAL A 31 -8.11 -1.64 10.20
C VAL A 31 -8.57 -1.63 8.73
N VAL A 32 -8.21 -2.65 7.95
CA VAL A 32 -8.67 -2.79 6.55
C VAL A 32 -10.20 -2.88 6.50
N GLN A 33 -10.80 -3.71 7.35
CA GLN A 33 -12.26 -3.85 7.40
C GLN A 33 -12.95 -2.52 7.75
N GLU A 34 -12.38 -1.76 8.69
CA GLU A 34 -12.88 -0.43 9.03
C GLU A 34 -12.79 0.54 7.84
N ALA A 35 -11.66 0.57 7.14
CA ALA A 35 -11.44 1.42 5.97
C ALA A 35 -12.37 1.04 4.79
N VAL A 36 -12.60 -0.26 4.57
CA VAL A 36 -13.56 -0.77 3.58
C VAL A 36 -14.98 -0.32 3.94
N ASN A 37 -15.39 -0.49 5.20
CA ASN A 37 -16.72 -0.09 5.65
C ASN A 37 -16.93 1.43 5.56
N ALA A 38 -15.88 2.22 5.76
CA ALA A 38 -15.90 3.66 5.58
C ALA A 38 -15.90 4.10 4.10
N GLY A 39 -15.71 3.17 3.15
CA GLY A 39 -15.66 3.46 1.72
C GLY A 39 -14.39 4.17 1.26
N VAL A 40 -13.35 4.19 2.09
CA VAL A 40 -12.08 4.89 1.78
C VAL A 40 -10.99 3.96 1.26
N TRP A 41 -11.14 2.64 1.43
CA TRP A 41 -10.14 1.67 0.99
C TRP A 41 -10.20 1.47 -0.53
N VAL A 42 -9.10 1.76 -1.22
CA VAL A 42 -8.96 1.43 -2.66
C VAL A 42 -8.41 0.02 -2.80
N PHE A 43 -7.20 -0.23 -2.29
CA PHE A 43 -6.56 -1.54 -2.23
C PHE A 43 -5.25 -1.48 -1.39
N GLY A 44 -4.68 -2.62 -1.04
CA GLY A 44 -3.39 -2.70 -0.35
C GLY A 44 -2.86 -4.13 -0.28
N ALA A 45 -1.55 -4.28 -0.10
CA ALA A 45 -0.87 -5.58 -0.05
C ALA A 45 0.50 -5.49 0.63
N GLY A 46 0.93 -6.61 1.22
CA GLY A 46 2.34 -6.87 1.49
C GLY A 46 3.04 -7.38 0.22
N LEU A 47 4.34 -7.10 0.08
CA LEU A 47 5.15 -7.52 -1.06
C LEU A 47 6.09 -8.65 -0.65
N GLU A 48 6.21 -9.64 -1.53
CA GLU A 48 7.12 -10.77 -1.31
C GLU A 48 8.57 -10.35 -1.43
N ARG A 49 9.37 -10.70 -0.41
CA ARG A 49 10.80 -10.43 -0.40
C ARG A 49 11.51 -11.15 -1.54
N GLN A 50 12.42 -10.44 -2.21
CA GLN A 50 13.30 -10.97 -3.26
C GLN A 50 12.60 -11.53 -4.52
N ARG A 51 11.30 -11.30 -4.69
CA ARG A 51 10.56 -11.65 -5.92
C ARG A 51 10.24 -10.39 -6.74
N ALA A 52 11.28 -9.75 -7.27
CA ALA A 52 11.14 -8.59 -8.15
C ALA A 52 11.81 -8.85 -9.51
N SER A 53 11.22 -8.28 -10.55
CA SER A 53 11.83 -8.19 -11.89
C SER A 53 11.67 -6.77 -12.38
N VAL A 54 12.69 -6.26 -13.07
CA VAL A 54 12.65 -4.96 -13.74
C VAL A 54 12.42 -5.20 -15.22
N VAL A 55 11.44 -4.50 -15.79
CA VAL A 55 11.14 -4.54 -17.23
C VAL A 55 11.50 -3.19 -17.84
N ALA A 56 12.48 -3.17 -18.73
CA ALA A 56 12.93 -1.97 -19.42
C ALA A 56 11.97 -1.59 -20.56
N THR A 57 12.11 -0.37 -21.09
CA THR A 57 11.25 0.14 -22.17
C THR A 57 11.38 -0.60 -23.49
N ASP A 58 12.48 -1.34 -23.69
CA ASP A 58 12.71 -2.22 -24.83
C ASP A 58 12.17 -3.66 -24.60
N GLY A 59 11.54 -3.90 -23.44
CA GLY A 59 11.00 -5.20 -23.05
C GLY A 59 12.01 -6.15 -22.40
N THR A 60 13.27 -5.73 -22.22
CA THR A 60 14.27 -6.52 -21.49
C THR A 60 13.83 -6.74 -20.05
N VAL A 61 13.89 -7.98 -19.58
CA VAL A 61 13.58 -8.36 -18.19
C VAL A 61 14.87 -8.71 -17.46
N THR A 62 15.10 -8.08 -16.31
CA THR A 62 16.21 -8.40 -15.42
C THR A 62 15.70 -8.74 -14.03
N ASP A 63 16.45 -9.55 -13.29
CA ASP A 63 16.18 -9.76 -11.87
C ASP A 63 16.29 -8.43 -11.12
N GLY A 64 15.32 -8.18 -10.25
CA GLY A 64 15.24 -7.00 -9.39
C GLY A 64 15.52 -7.34 -7.91
N PRO A 65 15.40 -6.36 -7.00
CA PRO A 65 15.05 -4.96 -7.24
C PRO A 65 16.16 -4.20 -7.98
N TYR A 66 15.93 -2.93 -8.32
CA TYR A 66 16.99 -2.11 -8.91
C TYR A 66 18.28 -2.23 -8.08
N PRO A 67 19.42 -2.60 -8.69
CA PRO A 67 20.63 -3.01 -7.97
C PRO A 67 21.27 -1.94 -7.08
N GLU A 68 20.79 -0.69 -7.13
CA GLU A 68 21.35 0.45 -6.40
C GLU A 68 20.49 0.93 -5.22
N THR A 69 19.26 0.40 -5.02
CA THR A 69 18.37 0.90 -3.96
C THR A 69 18.42 0.05 -2.70
N LYS A 70 18.88 0.64 -1.59
CA LYS A 70 18.90 -0.01 -0.26
C LYS A 70 17.52 -0.07 0.41
N GLU A 71 16.56 0.70 -0.09
CA GLU A 71 15.23 0.84 0.51
C GLU A 71 14.18 0.54 -0.54
N VAL A 72 13.57 -0.64 -0.44
CA VAL A 72 12.44 -1.07 -1.26
C VAL A 72 11.19 -1.13 -0.40
N ILE A 73 10.02 -0.94 -1.01
CA ILE A 73 8.74 -1.03 -0.31
C ILE A 73 8.49 -2.50 0.06
N GLY A 74 8.12 -2.75 1.31
CA GLY A 74 7.73 -4.08 1.82
C GLY A 74 6.21 -4.28 1.83
N GLY A 75 5.44 -3.20 1.78
CA GLY A 75 3.99 -3.24 1.66
C GLY A 75 3.38 -1.85 1.57
N PHE A 76 2.14 -1.79 1.14
CA PHE A 76 1.43 -0.53 0.94
C PHE A 76 -0.09 -0.67 1.03
N SER A 77 -0.75 0.47 1.14
CA SER A 77 -2.19 0.67 1.07
C SER A 77 -2.47 1.95 0.30
N VAL A 78 -3.57 1.99 -0.43
CA VAL A 78 -4.08 3.18 -1.12
C VAL A 78 -5.47 3.48 -0.56
N VAL A 79 -5.63 4.70 -0.07
CA VAL A 79 -6.91 5.22 0.44
C VAL A 79 -7.36 6.41 -0.40
N ASP A 80 -8.67 6.57 -0.56
CA ASP A 80 -9.30 7.73 -1.22
C ASP A 80 -10.10 8.53 -0.19
N VAL A 81 -9.62 9.72 0.15
CA VAL A 81 -10.13 10.53 1.28
C VAL A 81 -10.26 12.00 0.90
N ALA A 82 -10.94 12.79 1.73
CA ALA A 82 -11.19 14.20 1.43
C ALA A 82 -9.96 15.10 1.65
N SER A 83 -9.04 14.71 2.55
CA SER A 83 -7.87 15.52 2.88
C SER A 83 -6.66 14.70 3.33
N ARG A 84 -5.50 15.37 3.39
CA ARG A 84 -4.26 14.80 3.90
C ARG A 84 -4.36 14.42 5.38
N GLU A 85 -5.10 15.17 6.18
CA GLU A 85 -5.32 14.87 7.61
C GLU A 85 -6.08 13.56 7.78
N GLU A 86 -7.10 13.30 6.95
CA GLU A 86 -7.79 12.01 6.94
C GLU A 86 -6.86 10.87 6.53
N ALA A 87 -6.00 11.08 5.52
CA ALA A 87 -5.01 10.10 5.12
C ALA A 87 -4.03 9.77 6.25
N LEU A 88 -3.55 10.79 6.98
CA LEU A 88 -2.68 10.61 8.14
C LEU A 88 -3.38 9.88 9.29
N ALA A 89 -4.68 10.12 9.50
CA ALA A 89 -5.46 9.41 10.51
C ALA A 89 -5.58 7.91 10.18
N TRP A 90 -5.81 7.57 8.91
CA TRP A 90 -5.80 6.17 8.46
C TRP A 90 -4.41 5.55 8.55
N ALA A 91 -3.37 6.28 8.13
CA ALA A 91 -1.99 5.82 8.25
C ALA A 91 -1.59 5.53 9.69
N ALA A 92 -2.07 6.33 10.65
CA ALA A 92 -1.82 6.08 12.07
C ALA A 92 -2.47 4.76 12.56
N LYS A 93 -3.71 4.46 12.13
CA LYS A 93 -4.35 3.18 12.43
C LYS A 93 -3.60 2.01 11.80
N ILE A 94 -3.19 2.16 10.55
CA ILE A 94 -2.39 1.16 9.83
C ILE A 94 -1.05 0.94 10.52
N ALA A 95 -0.38 2.01 10.97
CA ALA A 95 0.89 1.93 11.68
C ALA A 95 0.77 1.11 12.97
N VAL A 96 -0.33 1.29 13.72
CA VAL A 96 -0.62 0.51 14.92
C VAL A 96 -0.92 -0.95 14.57
N GLY A 97 -1.76 -1.19 13.54
CA GLY A 97 -2.14 -2.53 13.11
C GLY A 97 -0.94 -3.37 12.63
N CYS A 98 -0.13 -2.79 11.75
CA CYS A 98 1.08 -3.41 11.19
C CYS A 98 2.29 -3.32 12.12
N ARG A 99 2.19 -2.58 13.23
CA ARG A 99 3.28 -2.35 14.20
C ARG A 99 4.55 -1.78 13.57
N CYS A 100 4.42 -1.01 12.50
CA CYS A 100 5.56 -0.38 11.83
C CYS A 100 5.20 1.03 11.35
N ALA A 101 6.20 1.91 11.28
CA ALA A 101 6.01 3.26 10.80
C ALA A 101 5.53 3.27 9.34
N GLN A 102 4.64 4.20 9.01
CA GLN A 102 4.08 4.36 7.68
C GLN A 102 4.51 5.71 7.09
N GLU A 103 4.92 5.70 5.84
CA GLU A 103 5.11 6.88 5.03
C GLU A 103 3.81 7.19 4.27
N VAL A 104 3.43 8.46 4.18
CA VAL A 104 2.20 8.89 3.50
C VAL A 104 2.56 9.84 2.36
N ARG A 105 2.18 9.48 1.14
CA ARG A 105 2.37 10.31 -0.07
C ARG A 105 1.05 10.50 -0.80
N GLU A 106 0.83 11.72 -1.29
CA GLU A 106 -0.26 12.00 -2.20
C GLU A 106 0.03 11.39 -3.57
N LEU A 107 -0.95 10.71 -4.16
CA LEU A 107 -0.87 10.25 -5.53
C LEU A 107 -1.32 11.37 -6.46
N MET A 108 -0.56 11.58 -7.55
CA MET A 108 -0.96 12.53 -8.57
C MET A 108 -2.32 12.13 -9.16
N PRO A 109 -3.23 13.09 -9.37
CA PRO A 109 -4.51 12.80 -9.99
C PRO A 109 -4.33 12.46 -11.48
N ASP A 110 -5.03 11.43 -11.94
CA ASP A 110 -5.16 11.07 -13.34
C ASP A 110 -6.66 10.95 -13.70
N PRO A 111 -7.28 12.04 -14.19
CA PRO A 111 -8.70 12.05 -14.54
C PRO A 111 -9.04 11.12 -15.71
N GLU A 112 -8.10 10.85 -16.61
CA GLU A 112 -8.30 9.99 -17.77
C GLU A 112 -8.36 8.53 -17.35
N GLN A 113 -7.40 8.08 -16.54
CA GLN A 113 -7.40 6.76 -15.94
C GLN A 113 -8.67 6.52 -15.11
N ASP A 114 -9.09 7.50 -14.31
CA ASP A 114 -10.32 7.44 -13.53
C ASP A 114 -11.57 7.26 -14.40
N ALA A 115 -11.63 7.96 -15.54
CA ALA A 115 -12.74 7.82 -16.48
C ALA A 115 -12.77 6.42 -17.11
N MET A 116 -11.60 5.84 -17.41
CA MET A 116 -11.49 4.47 -17.94
C MET A 116 -11.94 3.42 -16.92
N LEU A 117 -11.53 3.52 -15.66
CA LEU A 117 -11.92 2.58 -14.61
C LEU A 117 -13.44 2.60 -14.37
N ARG A 118 -14.05 3.79 -14.26
CA ARG A 118 -15.52 3.93 -14.15
C ARG A 118 -16.26 3.37 -15.36
N GLN A 119 -15.65 3.38 -16.54
CA GLN A 119 -16.24 2.74 -17.72
C GLN A 119 -16.17 1.21 -17.64
N ALA A 120 -15.07 0.65 -17.12
CA ALA A 120 -14.90 -0.79 -16.94
C ALA A 120 -15.88 -1.35 -15.89
N ASP A 121 -16.03 -0.69 -14.74
CA ASP A 121 -16.92 -1.16 -13.66
C ASP A 121 -18.39 -1.21 -14.08
N ARG A 122 -18.82 -0.33 -14.99
CA ARG A 122 -20.20 -0.35 -15.54
C ARG A 122 -20.46 -1.48 -16.52
N ARG A 123 -19.43 -2.21 -16.95
CA ARG A 123 -19.56 -3.34 -17.88
C ARG A 123 -19.66 -4.70 -17.16
N GLY A 124 -19.38 -4.75 -15.86
CA GLY A 124 -19.58 -5.92 -14.99
C GLY A 124 -20.95 -5.90 -14.33
#